data_AF-A0A7C7L9G8-F1
#
_entry.id   AF-A0A7C7L9G8-F1
#
_cell.length_a   1.000
_cell.length_b   1.000
_cell.length_c   1.000
_cell.angle_alpha   90.00
_cell.angle_beta   90.00
_cell.angle_gamma   90.00
#
_symmetry.space_group_name_H-M   'P 1'
#
loop_
_entity.id
_entity.type
_entity.pdbx_description
1 polymer ?
#
loop_
_entity_poly.entity_id
_entity_poly.type
_entity_poly.pdbx_seq_one_letter_code
_entity_poly.pdbx_strand_id
1 'polypeptide(L)'
;MKHLTLIIFLWFYSLSTLQAQSCVPFSDDNIISTAADGASSVYAADVDGDGDMDVLSNSSGVSCNFTWYENDGNQNFAAHYIPGGSNFE
;
A
#
# COMPACT_ATOMS: atom_id res chain seq x y z
N MET A 1 16.85 34.14 -43.54
CA MET A 1 16.22 32.84 -43.18
C MET A 1 17.07 32.09 -42.16
N LYS A 2 17.29 32.65 -40.96
CA LYS A 2 18.06 31.98 -39.88
C LYS A 2 17.39 32.08 -38.49
N HIS A 3 16.17 32.62 -38.42
CA HIS A 3 15.45 32.81 -37.15
C HIS A 3 14.09 32.08 -37.09
N LEU A 4 13.72 31.29 -38.12
CA LEU A 4 12.41 30.61 -38.15
C LEU A 4 12.44 29.17 -37.62
N THR A 5 13.61 28.61 -37.34
CA THR A 5 13.73 27.19 -36.94
C THR A 5 13.56 26.96 -35.44
N LEU A 6 13.75 27.98 -34.59
CA LEU A 6 13.70 27.83 -33.13
C LEU A 6 12.27 27.93 -32.54
N ILE A 7 11.38 28.70 -33.18
CA ILE A 7 9.97 28.85 -32.74
C ILE A 7 9.15 27.60 -33.10
N ILE A 8 9.45 26.95 -34.22
CA ILE A 8 8.80 25.70 -34.61
C ILE A 8 9.20 24.55 -33.67
N PHE A 9 10.42 24.54 -33.12
CA PHE A 9 10.87 23.49 -32.19
C PHE A 9 10.24 23.60 -30.79
N LEU A 10 9.88 24.80 -30.32
CA LEU A 10 9.25 24.98 -29.00
C LEU A 10 7.75 24.68 -28.98
N TRP A 11 7.09 24.59 -30.14
CA TRP A 11 5.67 24.23 -30.23
C TRP A 11 5.43 22.70 -30.32
N PHE A 12 6.46 21.91 -30.62
CA PHE A 12 6.32 20.45 -30.73
C PHE A 12 6.76 19.66 -29.49
N TYR A 13 7.50 20.26 -28.55
CA TYR A 13 7.91 19.58 -27.31
C TYR A 13 6.91 19.66 -26.15
N SER A 14 5.85 20.48 -26.23
CA SER A 14 4.84 20.56 -25.15
C SER A 14 3.76 19.47 -25.24
N LEU A 15 3.81 18.59 -26.24
CA LEU A 15 2.76 17.61 -26.54
C LEU A 15 3.24 16.15 -26.56
N SER A 16 4.35 15.84 -25.88
CA SER A 16 4.73 14.48 -25.51
C SER A 16 4.68 14.40 -23.98
N THR A 17 3.78 13.70 -23.31
CA THR A 17 2.67 12.82 -23.69
C THR A 17 1.65 13.02 -22.56
N LEU A 18 0.43 13.44 -22.88
CA LEU A 18 -0.66 13.27 -21.91
C LEU A 18 -0.95 11.77 -21.89
N GLN A 19 -0.22 11.02 -21.07
CA GLN A 19 -0.58 9.63 -20.81
C GLN A 19 -1.94 9.71 -20.14
N ALA A 20 -2.99 9.43 -20.90
CA ALA A 20 -4.32 9.26 -20.36
C ALA A 20 -4.26 8.03 -19.45
N GLN A 21 -3.91 8.22 -18.17
CA GLN A 21 -4.00 7.19 -17.16
C GLN A 21 -5.48 7.07 -16.77
N SER A 22 -6.34 6.68 -17.71
CA SER A 22 -7.79 6.64 -17.51
C SER A 22 -8.29 5.32 -16.90
N CYS A 23 -7.39 4.44 -16.48
CA CYS A 23 -7.64 3.29 -15.63
C CYS A 23 -6.28 2.82 -15.12
N VAL A 24 -6.00 2.96 -13.84
CA VAL A 24 -4.84 2.30 -13.23
C VAL A 24 -5.32 0.88 -12.91
N PRO A 25 -4.86 -0.16 -13.62
CA PRO A 25 -5.19 -1.52 -13.23
C PRO A 25 -4.58 -1.80 -11.85
N PHE A 26 -5.20 -2.71 -11.10
CA PHE A 26 -4.50 -3.30 -9.96
C PHE A 26 -3.18 -3.92 -10.44
N SER A 27 -2.12 -3.76 -9.65
CA SER A 27 -0.83 -4.38 -9.91
C SER A 27 -0.92 -5.90 -9.72
N ASP A 28 0.19 -6.59 -9.98
CA ASP A 28 0.37 -7.97 -9.52
C ASP A 28 0.18 -8.08 -7.99
N ASP A 29 -0.10 -9.31 -7.53
CA ASP A 29 -0.36 -9.61 -6.11
C ASP A 29 0.81 -9.16 -5.22
N ASN A 30 0.50 -8.32 -4.22
CA ASN A 30 1.42 -8.02 -3.13
C ASN A 30 1.00 -8.83 -1.90
N ILE A 31 1.70 -9.94 -1.67
CA ILE A 31 1.36 -10.89 -0.60
C ILE A 31 1.97 -10.41 0.72
N ILE A 32 1.12 -9.93 1.63
CA ILE A 32 1.52 -9.53 2.99
C ILE A 32 1.84 -10.76 3.86
N SER A 33 1.00 -11.80 3.81
CA SER A 33 1.20 -13.03 4.59
C SER A 33 0.42 -14.21 4.02
N THR A 34 1.05 -15.38 4.01
CA THR A 34 0.41 -16.68 3.72
C THR A 34 0.15 -17.49 4.99
N ALA A 35 0.59 -16.99 6.15
CA ALA A 35 0.48 -17.66 7.44
C ALA A 35 -0.78 -17.27 8.23
N ALA A 36 -1.61 -16.37 7.70
CA ALA A 36 -2.83 -15.87 8.34
C ALA A 36 -4.00 -16.89 8.27
N ASP A 37 -3.78 -18.10 8.78
CA ASP A 37 -4.79 -19.16 8.73
C ASP A 37 -6.04 -18.81 9.57
N GLY A 38 -7.20 -19.10 9.00
CA GLY A 38 -8.49 -18.76 9.61
C GLY A 38 -8.76 -17.26 9.76
N ALA A 39 -8.03 -16.38 9.06
CA ALA A 39 -8.30 -14.95 9.07
C ALA A 39 -9.74 -14.66 8.62
N SER A 40 -10.55 -14.10 9.52
CA SER A 40 -11.97 -13.84 9.31
C SER A 40 -12.29 -12.39 9.00
N SER A 41 -11.40 -11.46 9.37
CA SER A 41 -11.57 -10.03 9.13
C SER A 41 -10.21 -9.35 8.97
N VAL A 42 -10.18 -8.32 8.13
CA VAL A 42 -9.00 -7.49 7.86
C VAL A 42 -9.38 -6.02 7.93
N TYR A 43 -8.52 -5.19 8.52
CA TYR A 43 -8.67 -3.73 8.63
C TYR A 43 -7.38 -3.04 8.24
N ALA A 44 -7.49 -1.85 7.64
CA ALA A 44 -6.34 -0.98 7.38
C ALA A 44 -6.44 0.27 8.25
N ALA A 45 -5.38 0.57 8.99
CA ALA A 45 -5.25 1.74 9.87
C ALA A 45 -3.77 2.08 10.05
N ASP A 46 -3.45 3.35 10.25
CA ASP A 46 -2.15 3.78 10.76
C ASP A 46 -2.12 3.51 12.27
N VAL A 47 -1.44 2.43 12.70
CA VAL A 47 -1.52 1.92 14.07
C VAL A 47 -0.54 2.61 15.01
N ASP A 48 0.64 2.99 14.50
CA ASP A 48 1.72 3.57 15.29
C ASP A 48 1.88 5.10 15.11
N GLY A 49 1.15 5.69 14.16
CA GLY A 49 1.06 7.13 13.96
C GLY A 49 2.18 7.71 13.10
N ASP A 50 2.87 6.90 12.30
CA ASP A 50 3.95 7.35 11.41
C ASP A 50 3.43 7.87 10.05
N GLY A 51 2.15 7.64 9.76
CA GLY A 51 1.46 8.09 8.56
C GLY A 51 1.38 7.06 7.44
N ASP A 52 1.95 5.87 7.64
CA ASP A 52 1.86 4.75 6.72
C ASP A 52 0.69 3.82 7.11
N MET A 53 -0.06 3.36 6.10
CA MET A 53 -1.23 2.51 6.36
C MET A 53 -0.78 1.08 6.62
N ASP A 54 -1.10 0.57 7.81
CA ASP A 54 -0.87 -0.83 8.20
C ASP A 54 -2.05 -1.72 7.87
N VAL A 55 -1.86 -3.03 8.08
CA VAL A 55 -2.91 -4.05 7.98
C VAL A 55 -3.05 -4.81 9.29
N LEU A 56 -4.27 -4.99 9.79
CA LEU A 56 -4.57 -5.89 10.90
C LEU A 56 -5.45 -7.03 10.42
N SER A 57 -5.16 -8.24 10.85
CA SER A 57 -6.04 -9.40 10.69
C SER A 57 -6.43 -9.99 12.03
N ASN A 58 -7.61 -10.61 12.07
CA ASN A 58 -8.08 -11.42 13.19
C ASN A 58 -8.41 -12.84 12.69
N SER A 59 -8.02 -13.86 13.45
CA SER A 59 -8.35 -15.26 13.19
C SER A 59 -9.46 -15.75 14.12
N SER A 60 -10.47 -16.41 13.56
CA SER A 60 -11.65 -16.92 14.31
C SER A 60 -11.42 -18.24 15.06
N GLY A 61 -10.16 -18.63 15.26
CA GLY A 61 -9.77 -19.85 15.97
C GLY A 61 -9.80 -19.75 17.51
N VAL A 62 -9.43 -20.87 18.16
CA VAL A 62 -9.50 -21.04 19.64
C VAL A 62 -8.68 -20.01 20.42
N SER A 63 -7.71 -19.37 19.76
CA SER A 63 -6.80 -18.40 20.39
C SER A 63 -6.96 -16.96 19.90
N CYS A 64 -8.07 -16.59 19.23
CA CYS A 64 -8.40 -15.21 18.78
C CYS A 64 -7.16 -14.31 18.65
N ASN A 65 -6.32 -14.61 17.64
CA ASN A 65 -5.05 -13.92 17.48
C ASN A 65 -5.25 -12.72 16.57
N PHE A 66 -4.93 -11.53 17.08
CA PHE A 66 -4.77 -10.35 16.23
C PHE A 66 -3.34 -10.34 15.71
N THR A 67 -3.17 -10.12 14.41
CA THR A 67 -1.85 -9.91 13.81
C THR A 67 -1.84 -8.52 13.19
N TRP A 68 -0.87 -7.70 13.60
CA TRP A 68 -0.59 -6.41 13.00
C TRP A 68 0.57 -6.58 12.02
N TYR A 69 0.38 -6.12 10.79
CA TYR A 69 1.38 -6.06 9.74
C TYR A 69 1.76 -4.60 9.56
N GLU A 70 2.84 -4.18 10.22
CA GLU A 70 3.41 -2.82 10.21
C GLU A 70 4.03 -2.54 8.83
N ASN A 71 3.68 -1.44 8.20
CA ASN A 71 4.17 -1.04 6.89
C ASN A 71 5.24 0.07 7.01
N ASP A 72 6.45 -0.17 6.53
CA ASP A 72 7.56 0.81 6.56
C ASP A 72 7.46 1.96 5.53
N GLY A 73 6.25 2.22 5.00
CA GLY A 73 5.98 3.15 3.90
C GLY A 73 6.42 2.68 2.52
N ASN A 74 7.16 1.58 2.43
CA ASN A 74 7.64 0.98 1.19
C ASN A 74 6.99 -0.39 0.90
N GLN A 75 5.90 -0.72 1.61
CA GLN A 75 5.20 -1.99 1.51
C GLN A 75 6.04 -3.19 1.97
N ASN A 76 7.05 -2.97 2.83
CA ASN A 76 7.70 -4.06 3.54
C ASN A 76 7.02 -4.25 4.89
N PHE A 77 6.30 -5.37 5.05
CA PHE A 77 5.47 -5.60 6.21
C PHE A 77 6.18 -6.42 7.31
N ALA A 78 6.20 -5.90 8.53
CA ALA A 78 6.64 -6.64 9.73
C ALA A 78 5.43 -7.17 10.52
N ALA A 79 5.43 -8.46 10.86
CA ALA A 79 4.30 -9.09 11.55
C ALA A 79 4.48 -9.12 13.08
N HIS A 80 3.48 -8.59 13.79
CA HIS A 80 3.39 -8.54 15.25
C HIS A 80 2.17 -9.32 15.73
N TYR A 81 2.41 -10.32 16.59
CA TYR A 81 1.35 -11.13 17.17
C TYR A 81 0.83 -10.49 18.46
N ILE A 82 -0.45 -10.13 18.46
CA ILE A 82 -1.15 -9.55 19.59
C ILE A 82 -2.08 -10.62 20.18
N PRO A 83 -1.73 -11.24 21.32
CA PRO A 83 -2.56 -12.24 21.96
C PRO A 83 -3.85 -11.60 22.48
N GLY A 84 -5.00 -12.18 22.10
CA GLY A 84 -6.31 -11.78 22.60
C GLY A 84 -6.50 -12.21 24.05
N GLY A 85 -5.91 -11.49 25.03
CA GLY A 85 -6.17 -11.81 26.43
C GLY A 85 -5.26 -11.23 27.51
N SER A 86 -4.27 -10.38 27.23
CA SER A 86 -3.58 -9.71 28.34
C SER A 86 -4.42 -8.54 28.81
N ASN A 87 -5.00 -8.66 30.00
CA ASN A 87 -5.48 -7.51 30.78
C ASN A 87 -4.32 -6.51 30.84
N PHE A 88 -4.43 -5.40 30.13
CA PHE A 88 -3.62 -4.23 30.41
C PHE A 88 -4.09 -3.74 31.80
N GLU A 89 -3.19 -3.77 32.78
CA GLU A 89 -3.46 -3.29 34.14
C GLU A 89 -4.05 -1.87 34.16
#